data_AF-A0A7C4M4P9-F1
#
_entry.id   AF-A0A7C4M4P9-F1
#
_cell.length_a   1.000
_cell.length_b   1.000
_cell.length_c   1.000
_cell.angle_alpha   90.00
_cell.angle_beta   90.00
_cell.angle_gamma   90.00
#
_symmetry.space_group_name_H-M   'P 1'
#
loop_
_entity.id
_entity.type
_entity.pdbx_description
1 polymer ?
#
loop_
_entity_poly.entity_id
_entity_poly.type
_entity_poly.pdbx_seq_one_letter_code
_entity_poly.pdbx_strand_id
1 'polypeptide(L)'
;MGIKVEVIHHEVATSQFELNFSGGSPTYVSDTIQLIKLGIRKIFGRLGLQPLFIPKPFWGDNGSGLHIHISLWRDGVNIFHDESDRYAGISQVCRYFIGGLLEHGPSLSAIV
;
A
#
# COMPACT_ATOMS: atom_id res chain seq x y z
N MET A 1 -14.54 7.10 -11.96
CA MET A 1 -13.28 6.32 -11.90
C MET A 1 -13.49 4.89 -11.43
N GLY A 2 -14.61 4.54 -10.77
CA GLY A 2 -14.93 3.13 -10.45
C GLY A 2 -14.06 2.50 -9.35
N ILE A 3 -13.15 3.27 -8.74
CA ILE A 3 -12.28 2.82 -7.67
C ILE A 3 -13.10 2.69 -6.39
N LYS A 4 -13.07 1.51 -5.79
CA LYS A 4 -13.72 1.25 -4.50
C LYS A 4 -12.80 1.70 -3.37
N VAL A 5 -13.08 2.87 -2.81
CA VAL A 5 -12.40 3.38 -1.61
C VAL A 5 -12.98 2.69 -0.38
N GLU A 6 -12.10 2.24 0.51
CA GLU A 6 -12.47 1.55 1.75
C GLU A 6 -12.48 2.51 2.92
N VAL A 7 -11.44 3.34 3.03
CA VAL A 7 -11.27 4.27 4.16
C VAL A 7 -10.50 5.50 3.71
N ILE A 8 -10.85 6.64 4.30
CA ILE A 8 -10.06 7.87 4.25
C ILE A 8 -10.01 8.42 5.67
N HIS A 9 -8.81 8.75 6.16
CA HIS A 9 -8.67 9.42 7.44
C HIS A 9 -7.50 10.40 7.45
N HIS A 10 -7.53 11.29 8.44
CA HIS A 10 -6.37 12.11 8.80
C HIS A 10 -5.33 11.20 9.46
N GLU A 11 -4.07 11.39 9.09
CA GLU A 11 -2.92 10.62 9.58
C GLU A 11 -2.24 11.34 10.75
N VAL A 12 -1.20 10.75 11.32
CA VAL A 12 -0.56 11.27 12.54
C VAL A 12 0.04 12.67 12.33
N ALA A 13 0.64 12.96 11.17
CA ALA A 13 1.28 14.25 10.91
C ALA A 13 0.29 15.37 10.58
N THR A 14 0.74 16.61 10.79
CA THR A 14 -0.06 17.79 10.47
C THR A 14 -0.42 17.82 8.98
N SER A 15 -1.72 17.88 8.67
CA SER A 15 -2.25 17.87 7.29
C SER A 15 -1.83 16.64 6.45
N GLN A 16 -1.53 15.51 7.08
CA GLN A 16 -1.33 14.23 6.40
C GLN A 16 -2.64 13.44 6.32
N PHE A 17 -2.84 12.69 5.23
CA PHE A 17 -4.04 11.89 5.02
C PHE A 17 -3.68 10.53 4.42
N GLU A 18 -4.43 9.50 4.78
CA GLU A 18 -4.37 8.17 4.19
C GLU A 18 -5.68 7.85 3.45
N LEU A 19 -5.55 7.18 2.30
CA LEU A 19 -6.66 6.66 1.52
C LEU A 19 -6.38 5.19 1.19
N ASN A 20 -7.27 4.32 1.67
CA ASN A 20 -7.25 2.90 1.40
C ASN A 20 -8.30 2.55 0.35
N PHE A 21 -7.94 1.66 -0.58
CA PHE A 21 -8.81 1.21 -1.65
C PHE A 21 -8.69 -0.30 -1.82
N SER A 22 -9.75 -0.92 -2.35
CA SER A 22 -9.79 -2.38 -2.47
C SER A 22 -8.68 -2.91 -3.37
N GLY A 23 -8.08 -4.02 -2.93
CA GLY A 23 -7.04 -4.73 -3.67
C GLY A 23 -7.55 -5.37 -4.96
N GLY A 24 -6.62 -5.91 -5.75
CA GLY A 24 -6.89 -6.59 -7.00
C GLY A 24 -5.61 -7.18 -7.59
N SER A 25 -5.63 -7.46 -8.90
CA SER A 25 -4.41 -7.87 -9.60
C SER A 25 -3.32 -6.79 -9.49
N PRO A 26 -2.01 -7.16 -9.55
CA PRO A 26 -0.93 -6.20 -9.46
C PRO A 26 -1.07 -5.04 -10.46
N THR A 27 -1.38 -5.34 -11.73
CA THR A 27 -1.59 -4.32 -12.77
C THR A 27 -2.73 -3.37 -12.43
N TYR A 28 -3.88 -3.90 -12.00
CA TYR A 28 -5.02 -3.07 -11.61
C TYR A 28 -4.67 -2.14 -10.45
N VAL A 29 -3.97 -2.64 -9.42
CA VAL A 29 -3.56 -1.83 -8.27
C VAL A 29 -2.55 -0.76 -8.70
N SER A 30 -1.56 -1.10 -9.53
CA SER A 30 -0.58 -0.15 -10.06
C SER A 30 -1.24 0.99 -10.86
N ASP A 31 -2.17 0.68 -11.76
CA ASP A 31 -2.91 1.69 -12.52
C ASP A 31 -3.79 2.55 -11.61
N THR A 32 -4.42 1.91 -10.63
CA THR A 32 -5.28 2.60 -9.64
C THR A 32 -4.49 3.61 -8.82
N ILE A 33 -3.28 3.27 -8.35
CA ILE A 33 -2.41 4.19 -7.61
C ILE A 33 -2.12 5.45 -8.44
N GLN A 34 -1.79 5.29 -9.72
CA GLN A 34 -1.47 6.40 -10.60
C GLN A 34 -2.70 7.28 -10.86
N LEU A 35 -3.86 6.66 -11.06
CA LEU A 35 -5.14 7.35 -11.20
C LEU A 35 -5.53 8.13 -9.94
N ILE A 36 -5.37 7.55 -8.74
CA ILE A 36 -5.65 8.23 -7.46
C ILE A 36 -4.74 9.45 -7.30
N LYS A 37 -3.42 9.29 -7.50
CA LYS A 37 -2.45 10.40 -7.41
C LYS A 37 -2.79 11.53 -8.37
N LEU A 38 -3.17 11.20 -9.61
CA LEU A 38 -3.61 12.18 -10.60
C LEU A 38 -4.90 12.90 -10.17
N GLY A 39 -5.90 12.15 -9.71
CA GLY A 39 -7.17 12.69 -9.23
C GLY A 39 -6.99 13.66 -8.06
N ILE A 40 -6.21 13.26 -7.05
CA ILE A 40 -5.88 14.09 -5.88
C ILE A 40 -5.20 15.39 -6.33
N ARG A 41 -4.17 15.31 -7.19
CA ARG A 41 -3.49 16.51 -7.73
C ARG A 41 -4.46 17.44 -8.47
N LYS A 42 -5.39 16.91 -9.25
CA LYS A 42 -6.37 17.73 -9.99
C LYS A 42 -7.39 18.39 -9.07
N ILE A 43 -7.86 17.70 -8.03
CA ILE A 43 -8.82 18.26 -7.08
C ILE A 43 -8.15 19.36 -6.26
N PHE A 44 -7.00 19.08 -5.64
CA PHE A 44 -6.31 20.06 -4.80
C PHE A 44 -5.79 21.26 -5.60
N GLY A 45 -5.34 21.04 -6.85
CA GLY A 45 -4.93 22.14 -7.72
C GLY A 45 -6.06 23.14 -8.01
N ARG A 46 -7.32 22.70 -8.05
CA ARG A 46 -8.49 23.61 -8.18
C ARG A 46 -8.75 24.43 -6.91
N LEU A 47 -8.25 23.96 -5.77
CA LEU A 47 -8.34 24.65 -4.48
C LEU A 47 -7.11 25.53 -4.21
N GLY A 48 -6.18 25.66 -5.16
CA GLY A 48 -4.92 26.37 -4.96
C GLY A 48 -3.94 25.65 -4.01
N LEU A 49 -4.17 24.36 -3.72
CA LEU A 49 -3.34 23.54 -2.85
C LEU A 49 -2.47 22.58 -3.66
N GLN A 50 -1.32 22.19 -3.10
CA GLN A 50 -0.38 21.25 -3.71
C GLN A 50 -0.22 20.01 -2.84
N PRO A 51 -0.84 18.86 -3.20
CA PRO A 51 -0.67 17.62 -2.46
C PRO A 51 0.71 17.03 -2.76
N LEU A 52 1.39 16.57 -1.71
CA LEU A 52 2.72 15.99 -1.79
C LEU A 52 2.65 14.47 -1.57
N PHE A 53 3.41 13.73 -2.36
CA PHE A 53 3.56 12.26 -2.25
C PHE A 53 5.04 11.89 -2.05
N ILE A 54 5.85 12.84 -1.58
CA ILE A 54 7.26 12.61 -1.29
C ILE A 54 7.40 11.91 0.08
N PRO A 55 8.41 11.05 0.29
CA PRO A 55 8.49 10.24 1.52
C PRO A 55 8.63 11.07 2.80
N LYS A 56 9.33 12.21 2.74
CA LYS A 56 9.60 13.03 3.92
C LYS A 56 9.55 14.53 3.59
N PRO A 57 8.38 15.16 3.60
CA PRO A 57 8.27 16.59 3.26
C PRO A 57 8.77 17.52 4.38
N PHE A 58 8.61 17.11 5.64
CA PHE A 58 8.95 17.93 6.81
C PHE A 58 9.88 17.17 7.76
N TRP A 59 10.87 17.88 8.29
CA TRP A 59 11.72 17.37 9.35
C TRP A 59 10.96 17.37 10.68
N GLY A 60 11.13 16.33 11.49
CA GLY A 60 10.54 16.24 12.83
C GLY A 60 9.07 15.79 12.92
N ASP A 61 8.37 15.61 11.80
CA ASP A 61 7.01 15.02 11.76
C ASP A 61 7.02 13.67 11.01
N ASN A 62 5.91 12.93 10.89
CA ASN A 62 5.87 11.64 10.18
C ASN A 62 6.10 11.76 8.66
N GLY A 63 6.64 10.69 8.07
CA GLY A 63 6.80 10.55 6.62
C GLY A 63 5.57 9.93 5.96
N SER A 64 5.52 9.93 4.63
CA SER A 64 4.48 9.26 3.86
C SER A 64 5.02 7.96 3.25
N GLY A 65 4.40 6.84 3.61
CA GLY A 65 4.67 5.52 3.03
C GLY A 65 3.61 5.10 2.02
N LEU A 66 3.90 4.01 1.31
CA LEU A 66 2.92 3.29 0.49
C LEU A 66 2.93 1.84 0.96
N HIS A 67 2.15 1.53 1.99
CA HIS A 67 2.01 0.15 2.46
C HIS A 67 1.32 -0.69 1.38
N ILE A 68 1.92 -1.83 1.02
CA ILE A 68 1.37 -2.75 0.03
C ILE A 68 1.01 -4.05 0.73
N HIS A 69 -0.30 -4.36 0.78
CA HIS A 69 -0.81 -5.61 1.31
C HIS A 69 -0.82 -6.64 0.18
N ILE A 70 -0.05 -7.73 0.33
CA ILE A 70 0.14 -8.74 -0.71
C ILE A 70 -0.44 -10.08 -0.25
N SER A 71 -1.15 -10.75 -1.16
CA SER A 71 -1.61 -12.13 -0.99
C SER A 71 -1.39 -12.93 -2.26
N LEU A 72 -1.18 -14.24 -2.13
CA LEU A 72 -1.12 -15.16 -3.25
C LEU A 72 -2.35 -16.05 -3.28
N TRP A 73 -2.88 -16.24 -4.49
CA TRP A 73 -4.10 -17.00 -4.73
C TRP A 73 -3.83 -18.07 -5.78
N ARG A 74 -4.38 -19.26 -5.54
CA ARG A 74 -4.36 -20.38 -6.48
C ARG A 74 -5.74 -21.02 -6.47
N ASP A 75 -6.33 -21.19 -7.65
CA ASP A 75 -7.65 -21.83 -7.83
C ASP A 75 -8.74 -21.25 -6.91
N GLY A 76 -8.73 -19.92 -6.72
CA GLY A 76 -9.69 -19.21 -5.88
C GLY A 76 -9.43 -19.28 -4.37
N VAL A 77 -8.33 -19.91 -3.93
CA VAL A 77 -7.96 -20.05 -2.52
C VAL A 77 -6.71 -19.21 -2.21
N ASN A 78 -6.75 -18.47 -1.11
CA ASN A 78 -5.59 -17.75 -0.60
C ASN A 78 -4.58 -18.73 0.02
N ILE A 79 -3.44 -18.92 -0.64
CA ILE A 79 -2.42 -19.89 -0.22
C ILE A 79 -1.52 -19.38 0.91
N PHE A 80 -1.68 -18.13 1.35
CA PHE A 80 -1.00 -17.61 2.53
C PHE A 80 -1.69 -17.94 3.84
N HIS A 81 -2.96 -18.36 3.80
CA HIS A 81 -3.71 -18.69 4.99
C HIS A 81 -3.46 -20.15 5.42
N ASP A 82 -3.33 -20.37 6.73
CA ASP A 82 -3.30 -21.69 7.35
C ASP A 82 -3.95 -21.63 8.73
N GLU A 83 -5.14 -22.22 8.86
CA GLU A 83 -5.91 -22.25 10.11
C GLU A 83 -5.22 -23.06 11.23
N SER A 84 -4.29 -23.94 10.87
CA SER A 84 -3.56 -24.76 11.84
C SER A 84 -2.37 -24.04 12.49
N ASP A 85 -1.96 -22.90 11.91
CA ASP A 85 -0.87 -22.09 12.45
C ASP A 85 -1.30 -21.32 13.70
N ARG A 86 -0.62 -21.60 14.83
CA ARG A 86 -0.95 -21.02 16.14
C ARG A 86 -0.38 -19.62 16.39
N TYR A 87 0.44 -19.10 15.49
CA TYR A 87 1.13 -17.83 15.71
C TYR A 87 0.42 -16.66 15.02
N ALA A 88 0.15 -16.80 13.71
CA ALA A 88 -0.39 -15.73 12.89
C ALA A 88 -1.40 -16.21 11.83
N GLY A 89 -1.76 -17.50 11.83
CA GLY A 89 -2.68 -18.06 10.82
C GLY A 89 -2.08 -18.09 9.41
N ILE A 90 -0.75 -18.17 9.31
CA ILE A 90 -0.02 -18.08 8.04
C ILE A 90 0.60 -19.42 7.63
N SER A 91 0.49 -19.73 6.35
CA SER A 91 1.02 -20.95 5.76
C SER A 91 2.55 -20.90 5.66
N GLN A 92 3.16 -22.08 5.46
CA GLN A 92 4.59 -22.16 5.16
C GLN A 92 4.96 -21.39 3.87
N VAL A 93 4.05 -21.30 2.90
CA VAL A 93 4.25 -20.51 1.67
C VAL A 93 4.35 -19.02 2.00
N CYS A 94 3.50 -18.51 2.89
CA CYS A 94 3.57 -17.13 3.35
C CYS A 94 4.90 -16.84 4.07
N ARG A 95 5.34 -17.77 4.93
CA ARG A 95 6.62 -17.65 5.65
C ARG A 95 7.81 -17.58 4.70
N TYR A 96 7.84 -18.42 3.65
CA TYR A 96 8.89 -18.35 2.64
C TYR A 96 8.82 -17.07 1.81
N PHE A 97 7.63 -16.59 1.47
CA PHE A 97 7.46 -15.31 0.79
C PHE A 97 8.01 -14.14 1.62
N ILE A 98 7.69 -14.09 2.92
CA ILE A 98 8.24 -13.10 3.85
C ILE A 98 9.76 -13.25 3.96
N GLY A 99 10.27 -14.49 4.07
CA GLY A 99 11.72 -14.77 4.12
C GLY A 99 12.46 -14.18 2.92
N GLY A 100 11.95 -14.38 1.70
CA GLY A 100 12.55 -13.80 0.49
C GLY A 100 12.52 -12.27 0.46
N LEU A 101 11.44 -11.64 0.95
CA LEU A 101 11.37 -10.18 1.08
C LEU A 101 12.41 -9.65 2.08
N LEU A 102 12.61 -10.33 3.21
CA LEU A 102 13.59 -9.94 4.21
C LEU A 102 15.03 -10.15 3.71
N GLU A 103 15.30 -11.27 3.03
CA GLU A 103 16.61 -11.58 2.46
C GLU A 103 17.00 -10.57 1.36
N HIS A 104 16.08 -10.23 0.47
CA HIS A 104 16.34 -9.31 -0.64
C HIS A 104 16.03 -7.84 -0.35
N GLY A 105 15.53 -7.53 0.84
CA GLY A 105 15.15 -6.19 1.29
C GLY A 105 16.17 -5.11 0.94
N PRO A 106 17.48 -5.27 1.26
CA PRO A 106 18.50 -4.28 0.94
C PRO A 106 18.60 -3.93 -0.55
N SER A 107 18.46 -4.93 -1.43
CA SER A 107 18.49 -4.72 -2.87
C SER A 107 17.20 -4.10 -3.40
N LEU A 108 16.06 -4.51 -2.82
CA LEU A 108 14.75 -3.97 -3.18
C LEU A 108 14.61 -2.49 -2.80
N SER A 109 15.23 -2.03 -1.70
CA SER A 109 15.22 -0.63 -1.26
C SER A 109 15.81 0.37 -2.26
N ALA A 110 16.52 -0.09 -3.30
CA ALA A 110 16.94 0.76 -4.40
C ALA A 110 15.80 1.06 -5.40
N ILE A 111 14.73 0.27 -5.36
CA ILE A 111 13.59 0.31 -6.28
C ILE A 111 12.33 0.83 -5.57
N VAL A 112 12.12 0.40 -4.31
CA VAL A 112 10.93 0.74 -3.51
C VAL A 112 11.10 2.01 -2.71
#